data_AF-A0AAD5KNX8-F1
#
_entry.id   AF-A0AAD5KNX8-F1
#
_cell.length_a   1.000
_cell.length_b   1.000
_cell.length_c   1.000
_cell.angle_alpha   90.00
_cell.angle_beta   90.00
_cell.angle_gamma   90.00
#
_symmetry.space_group_name_H-M   'P 1'
#
loop_
_entity.id
_entity.type
_entity.pdbx_description
1 polymer ?
#
loop_
_entity_poly.entity_id
_entity_poly.type
_entity_poly.pdbx_seq_one_letter_code
_entity_poly.pdbx_strand_id
1 'polypeptide(L)'
;LIQNRNWKLKDAAKEAAIELAAAYKFHKQWKTEEGNMLPGYVHVSKLKTKQNNLKLTDEHSQLIESYVEGHPTCIVKNATHELCEAFEGLKINQSTVYRHIIQKLSFTLTHT
;
A
#
# COMPACT_ATOMS: atom_id res chain seq x y z
N LEU A 1 -1.26 -15.85 28.01
CA LEU A 1 -2.22 -16.63 28.81
C LEU A 1 -2.04 -18.13 28.64
N ILE A 2 -2.10 -18.67 27.42
CA ILE A 2 -1.96 -20.12 27.18
C ILE A 2 -0.56 -20.64 27.55
N GLN A 3 0.50 -19.99 27.07
CA GLN A 3 1.89 -20.42 27.35
C GLN A 3 2.31 -20.13 28.80
N ASN A 4 1.97 -18.95 29.33
CA ASN A 4 2.41 -18.54 30.67
C ASN A 4 1.60 -19.17 31.82
N ARG A 5 0.35 -19.56 31.59
CA ARG A 5 -0.55 -20.09 32.63
C ARG A 5 -1.00 -21.54 32.38
N ASN A 6 -0.53 -22.16 31.30
CA ASN A 6 -0.91 -23.52 30.86
C ASN A 6 -2.43 -23.73 30.73
N TRP A 7 -3.15 -22.67 30.34
CA TRP A 7 -4.61 -22.72 30.23
C TRP A 7 -5.07 -23.37 28.94
N LYS A 8 -6.23 -24.03 28.99
CA LYS A 8 -6.91 -24.48 27.78
C LYS A 8 -7.35 -23.25 26.97
N LEU A 9 -7.35 -23.39 25.66
CA LEU A 9 -7.69 -22.29 24.74
C LEU A 9 -9.08 -21.69 25.01
N LYS A 10 -10.05 -22.53 25.43
CA LYS A 10 -11.40 -22.11 25.80
C LYS A 10 -11.41 -21.17 27.01
N ASP A 11 -10.63 -21.49 28.03
CA ASP A 11 -10.56 -20.70 29.27
C ASP A 11 -9.82 -19.39 29.01
N ALA A 12 -8.75 -19.43 28.21
CA ALA A 12 -8.05 -18.23 27.76
C ALA A 12 -8.92 -17.32 26.88
N ALA A 13 -9.78 -17.88 26.02
CA ALA A 13 -10.71 -17.12 25.20
C ALA A 13 -11.78 -16.42 26.04
N LYS A 14 -12.32 -17.13 27.05
CA LYS A 14 -13.29 -16.58 27.99
C LYS A 14 -12.71 -15.42 28.81
N GLU A 15 -11.49 -15.58 29.32
CA GLU A 15 -10.79 -14.53 30.06
C GLU A 15 -10.49 -13.31 29.19
N ALA A 16 -10.03 -13.53 27.95
CA ALA A 16 -9.72 -12.46 27.02
C ALA A 16 -10.97 -11.79 26.43
N ALA A 17 -12.18 -12.29 26.75
CA ALA A 17 -13.45 -11.87 26.17
C ALA A 17 -13.45 -11.92 24.63
N ILE A 18 -12.82 -12.95 24.04
CA ILE A 18 -12.76 -13.18 22.59
C ILE A 18 -13.63 -14.39 22.25
N GLU A 19 -14.30 -14.33 21.09
CA GLU A 19 -15.02 -15.48 20.56
C GLU A 19 -14.10 -16.69 20.38
N LEU A 20 -14.60 -17.88 20.74
CA LEU A 20 -13.82 -19.12 20.69
C LEU A 20 -13.26 -19.40 19.28
N ALA A 21 -14.05 -19.13 18.23
CA ALA A 21 -13.62 -19.29 16.84
C ALA A 21 -12.42 -18.39 16.49
N ALA A 22 -12.45 -17.13 16.92
CA ALA A 22 -11.35 -16.19 16.74
C ALA A 22 -10.11 -16.64 17.54
N ALA A 23 -10.28 -17.14 18.77
CA ALA A 23 -9.18 -17.68 19.56
C ALA A 23 -8.48 -18.88 18.88
N TYR A 24 -9.24 -19.81 18.28
CA TYR A 24 -8.68 -20.90 17.47
C TYR A 24 -7.94 -20.40 16.24
N LYS A 25 -8.51 -19.44 15.51
CA LYS A 25 -7.87 -18.82 14.35
C LYS A 25 -6.53 -18.18 14.73
N PHE A 26 -6.52 -17.39 15.80
CA PHE A 26 -5.32 -16.69 16.25
C PHE A 26 -4.24 -17.63 16.76
N HIS A 27 -4.62 -18.65 17.53
CA HIS A 27 -3.68 -19.67 18.00
C HIS A 27 -3.07 -20.47 16.83
N LYS A 28 -3.85 -20.74 15.78
CA LYS A 28 -3.35 -21.37 14.55
C LYS A 28 -2.34 -20.47 13.84
N GLN A 29 -2.66 -19.19 13.65
CA GLN A 29 -1.76 -18.21 13.02
C GLN A 29 -0.44 -18.08 13.79
N TRP A 30 -0.53 -17.95 15.12
CA TRP A 30 0.63 -17.91 16.00
C TRP A 30 1.55 -19.12 15.83
N LYS A 31 0.98 -20.33 15.78
CA LYS A 31 1.76 -21.56 15.56
C LYS A 31 2.39 -21.63 14.17
N THR A 32 1.69 -21.18 13.14
CA THR A 32 2.20 -21.18 11.76
C THR A 32 3.37 -20.21 11.57
N GLU A 33 3.38 -19.09 12.30
CA GLU A 33 4.42 -18.07 12.21
C GLU A 33 5.42 -18.15 13.38
N GLU A 34 5.50 -19.30 14.05
CA GLU A 34 6.44 -19.60 15.15
C GLU A 34 6.44 -18.59 16.32
N GLY A 35 5.35 -17.84 16.47
CA GLY A 35 5.25 -16.77 17.47
C GLY A 35 6.03 -15.50 17.14
N ASN A 36 6.53 -15.36 15.91
CA ASN A 36 7.21 -14.15 15.45
C ASN A 36 6.25 -13.02 15.03
N MET A 37 4.95 -13.31 14.93
CA MET A 37 3.95 -12.33 14.51
C MET A 37 2.69 -12.38 15.37
N LEU A 38 2.12 -11.21 15.62
CA LEU A 38 0.84 -11.09 16.27
C LEU A 38 -0.29 -11.69 15.41
N PRO A 39 -1.19 -12.48 16.00
CA PRO A 39 -2.33 -13.03 15.28
C PRO A 39 -3.19 -11.92 14.67
N GLY A 40 -3.62 -12.10 13.42
CA GLY A 40 -4.37 -11.11 12.66
C GLY A 40 -3.52 -10.09 11.89
N TYR A 41 -2.21 -10.03 12.14
CA TYR A 41 -1.31 -9.22 11.34
C TYR A 41 -0.96 -9.93 10.02
N VAL A 42 -0.63 -9.17 8.99
CA VAL A 42 -0.19 -9.68 7.68
C VAL A 42 1.08 -8.92 7.31
N HIS A 43 2.13 -9.63 6.90
CA HIS A 43 3.33 -8.99 6.38
C HIS A 43 2.97 -8.01 5.26
N VAL A 44 3.56 -6.81 5.29
CA VAL A 44 3.36 -5.80 4.24
C VAL A 44 3.70 -6.35 2.85
N SER A 45 4.69 -7.26 2.74
CA SER A 45 5.04 -7.96 1.51
C SER A 45 3.97 -8.93 0.98
N LYS A 46 3.11 -9.44 1.86
CA LYS A 46 1.97 -10.32 1.52
C LYS A 46 0.68 -9.54 1.29
N LEU A 47 0.61 -8.27 1.71
CA LEU A 47 -0.46 -7.39 1.30
C LEU A 47 -0.32 -7.19 -0.20
N LYS A 48 -1.20 -7.84 -0.97
CA LYS A 48 -1.46 -7.40 -2.34
C LYS A 48 -1.93 -5.96 -2.20
N THR A 49 -1.03 -5.00 -2.41
CA THR A 49 -1.44 -3.61 -2.63
C THR A 49 -2.47 -3.71 -3.73
N LYS A 50 -3.73 -3.46 -3.38
CA LYS A 50 -4.79 -3.32 -4.36
C LYS A 50 -4.28 -2.22 -5.28
N GLN A 51 -3.72 -2.60 -6.41
CA GLN A 51 -3.25 -1.72 -7.47
C GLN A 51 -4.51 -1.19 -8.15
N ASN A 52 -5.38 -0.59 -7.35
CA ASN A 52 -6.60 0.00 -7.82
C ASN A 52 -6.18 1.30 -8.49
N ASN A 53 -6.24 1.25 -9.82
CA ASN A 53 -6.30 2.38 -10.74
C ASN A 53 -4.95 2.97 -11.18
N LEU A 54 -4.13 2.23 -11.93
CA LEU A 54 -3.25 2.90 -12.90
C LEU A 54 -4.06 3.20 -14.16
N LYS A 55 -4.59 4.43 -14.22
CA LYS A 55 -5.08 5.07 -15.47
C LYS A 55 -3.93 5.59 -16.34
N LEU A 56 -2.69 5.42 -15.88
CA LEU A 56 -1.49 5.79 -16.62
C LEU A 56 -1.00 4.55 -17.36
N THR A 57 -1.02 4.62 -18.69
CA THR A 57 -0.40 3.64 -19.58
C THR A 57 1.11 3.89 -19.62
N ASP A 58 1.84 2.99 -20.25
CA ASP A 58 3.29 3.17 -20.45
C ASP A 58 3.58 4.42 -21.30
N GLU A 59 2.72 4.73 -22.29
CA GLU A 59 2.82 5.94 -23.12
C GLU A 59 2.66 7.22 -22.29
N HIS A 60 1.66 7.27 -21.41
CA HIS A 60 1.47 8.40 -20.48
C HIS A 60 2.71 8.58 -19.59
N SER A 61 3.32 7.47 -19.19
CA SER A 61 4.49 7.48 -18.32
C SER A 61 5.71 8.05 -19.03
N GLN A 62 5.98 7.63 -20.27
CA GLN A 62 7.09 8.15 -21.07
C GLN A 62 7.00 9.66 -21.28
N LEU A 63 5.80 10.17 -21.55
CA LEU A 63 5.60 11.61 -21.72
C LEU A 63 5.90 12.39 -20.43
N ILE A 64 5.48 11.88 -19.27
CA ILE A 64 5.78 12.48 -17.97
C ILE A 64 7.30 12.46 -17.71
N GLU A 65 7.98 11.35 -18.02
CA GLU A 65 9.42 11.20 -17.84
C GLU A 65 10.19 12.21 -18.70
N SER A 66 9.91 12.28 -20.00
CA SER A 66 10.54 13.25 -20.91
C SER A 66 10.26 14.71 -20.50
N TYR A 67 9.05 15.00 -20.00
CA TYR A 67 8.70 16.32 -19.54
C TYR A 67 9.49 16.73 -18.28
N VAL A 68 9.62 15.82 -17.32
CA VAL A 68 10.38 16.07 -16.07
C VAL A 68 11.88 16.16 -16.35
N GLU A 69 12.42 15.36 -17.28
CA GLU A 69 13.83 15.47 -17.70
C GLU A 69 14.12 16.84 -18.34
N GLY A 70 13.22 17.35 -19.18
CA GLY A 70 13.34 18.70 -19.75
C GLY A 70 13.11 19.82 -18.73
N HIS A 71 12.35 19.54 -17.66
CA HIS A 71 11.92 20.52 -16.66
C HIS A 71 12.03 19.94 -15.24
N PRO A 72 13.24 19.85 -14.66
CA PRO A 72 13.44 19.20 -13.35
C PRO A 72 12.73 19.92 -12.20
N THR A 73 12.41 21.20 -12.35
CA THR A 73 11.61 21.99 -11.39
C THR A 73 10.15 22.14 -11.80
N CYS A 74 9.62 21.21 -12.62
CA CYS A 74 8.25 21.31 -13.10
C CYS A 74 7.25 21.27 -11.95
N ILE A 75 6.19 22.06 -12.09
CA ILE A 75 5.03 22.00 -11.19
C ILE A 75 4.16 20.85 -11.69
N VAL A 76 3.76 19.94 -10.79
CA VAL A 76 2.89 18.78 -11.13
C VAL A 76 1.64 19.20 -11.92
N LYS A 77 1.08 20.38 -11.61
CA LYS A 77 -0.04 20.96 -12.33
C LYS A 77 0.24 21.15 -13.82
N ASN A 78 1.44 21.58 -14.19
CA ASN A 78 1.82 21.80 -15.58
C ASN A 78 2.00 20.45 -16.29
N ALA A 79 2.70 19.50 -15.65
CA ALA A 79 2.83 18.13 -16.16
C ALA A 79 1.46 17.46 -16.38
N THR A 80 0.49 17.70 -15.49
CA THR A 80 -0.87 17.18 -15.66
C THR A 80 -1.64 17.84 -16.80
N HIS A 81 -1.40 19.14 -17.04
CA HIS A 81 -2.02 19.84 -18.16
C HIS A 81 -1.50 19.29 -19.48
N GLU A 82 -0.18 19.20 -19.61
CA GLU A 82 0.50 18.70 -20.81
C GLU A 82 0.10 17.26 -21.13
N LEU A 83 -0.05 16.42 -20.09
CA LEU A 83 -0.55 15.07 -20.26
C LEU A 83 -2.01 15.03 -20.74
N CYS A 84 -2.90 15.87 -20.20
CA CYS A 84 -4.29 15.92 -20.64
C CYS A 84 -4.45 16.54 -22.04
N GLU A 85 -3.53 17.41 -22.43
CA GLU A 85 -3.50 18.03 -23.77
C GLU A 85 -2.98 17.06 -24.82
N ALA A 86 -1.94 16.27 -24.50
CA ALA A 86 -1.39 15.25 -25.38
C ALA A 86 -2.33 14.05 -25.59
N PHE A 87 -3.18 13.74 -24.61
CA PHE A 87 -4.10 12.60 -24.67
C PHE A 87 -5.55 13.05 -24.54
N GLU A 88 -6.21 13.30 -25.68
CA GLU A 88 -7.61 13.72 -25.73
C GLU A 88 -8.52 12.74 -24.98
N GLY A 89 -9.34 13.26 -24.06
CA GLY A 89 -10.26 12.47 -23.23
C GLY A 89 -9.66 11.90 -21.96
N LEU A 90 -8.35 12.08 -21.72
CA LEU A 90 -7.72 11.67 -20.47
C LEU A 90 -8.17 12.56 -19.31
N LYS A 91 -8.91 11.98 -18.35
CA LYS A 91 -9.25 12.63 -17.08
C LYS A 91 -8.43 12.04 -15.94
N ILE A 92 -7.31 12.68 -15.65
CA ILE A 92 -6.38 12.29 -14.59
C ILE A 92 -6.29 13.36 -13.50
N ASN A 93 -6.20 12.91 -12.25
CA ASN A 93 -6.00 13.77 -11.10
C ASN A 93 -4.51 14.06 -10.91
N GLN A 94 -4.18 15.27 -10.45
CA GLN A 94 -2.82 15.70 -10.11
C GLN A 94 -2.15 14.76 -9.10
N SER A 95 -2.90 14.26 -8.12
CA SER A 95 -2.37 13.31 -7.14
C SER A 95 -1.86 12.01 -7.77
N THR A 96 -2.46 11.58 -8.89
CA THR A 96 -2.06 10.38 -9.61
C THR A 96 -0.73 10.60 -10.34
N VAL A 97 -0.58 11.76 -10.99
CA VAL A 97 0.68 12.13 -11.67
C VAL A 97 1.81 12.35 -10.65
N TYR A 98 1.53 13.06 -9.55
CA TYR A 98 2.50 13.22 -8.46
C TYR A 98 3.00 11.86 -7.95
N ARG A 99 2.09 10.94 -7.61
CA ARG A 99 2.46 9.62 -7.13
C ARG A 99 3.28 8.85 -8.18
N HIS A 100 2.92 8.97 -9.45
CA HIS A 100 3.65 8.33 -10.54
C HIS A 100 5.09 8.84 -10.66
N ILE A 101 5.28 10.16 -10.60
CA ILE A 101 6.60 10.79 -10.59
C ILE A 101 7.42 10.28 -9.40
N ILE A 102 6.89 10.32 -8.18
CA ILE A 102 7.62 9.87 -6.98
C ILE A 102 7.96 8.37 -7.04
N GLN A 103 7.01 7.52 -7.47
CA GLN A 103 7.19 6.07 -7.48
C GLN A 103 8.09 5.57 -8.61
N LYS A 104 7.96 6.13 -9.81
CA LYS A 104 8.63 5.63 -11.01
C LYS A 104 9.96 6.33 -11.26
N LEU A 105 10.04 7.64 -11.00
CA LEU A 105 11.27 8.44 -11.16
C LEU A 105 12.13 8.49 -9.89
N SER A 106 11.73 7.81 -8.80
CA SER A 106 12.47 7.78 -7.52
C SER A 106 12.83 9.17 -6.95
N PHE A 107 12.03 10.19 -7.27
CA PHE A 107 12.26 11.54 -6.79
C PHE A 107 11.91 11.62 -5.30
N THR A 108 12.89 11.91 -4.44
CA THR A 108 12.65 12.29 -3.04
C THR A 108 12.30 13.77 -3.00
N LEU A 109 11.05 14.11 -3.34
CA LEU A 109 10.58 15.49 -3.22
C LEU A 109 10.46 15.83 -1.73
N THR A 110 11.41 16.59 -1.20
CA THR A 110 11.37 17.11 0.18
C THR A 110 10.35 18.24 0.22
N HIS A 111 9.23 18.01 0.90
CA HIS A 111 8.21 19.04 1.09
C HIS A 111 8.82 20.17 1.93
N THR A 112 8.89 21.38 1.37
CA THR A 112 9.25 22.61 2.09
C THR A 112 7.98 23.31 2.58
#